data_AF-A0A838LJU8-F1
#
_entry.id   AF-A0A838LJU8-F1
#
_cell.length_a   1.000
_cell.length_b   1.000
_cell.length_c   1.000
_cell.angle_alpha   90.00
_cell.angle_beta   90.00
_cell.angle_gamma   90.00
#
_symmetry.space_group_name_H-M   'P 1'
#
loop_
_entity.id
_entity.type
_entity.pdbx_description
1 polymer ?
#
loop_
_entity_poly.entity_id
_entity_poly.type
_entity_poly.pdbx_seq_one_letter_code
_entity_poly.pdbx_strand_id
1 'polypeptide(L)'
;MRVGLLTQWYDPEPGPAALPGALARGLVERGHQVTVLTGFPNYPSGHLADGYRLSARADEERDGVRVRRTWLYPSHDASMARRLLNYGSFGASSLILGVDALRDIDVLWVNYSPITVAPTMWWLHHRRDVPVVVHVLDLWPDTVTAGGFGGEGAAHRAVESAVSAWCARMYRSAATVAVNSPGVVDVLASRGVPRDKLAYVPLWADEQLWPAPLGAGPESRVVPGVDLADDDVVLLYAGSLGRAQGLDVLIEACARVGDPRLRCLIAGSGAEEDSLRRQAADLGVRNVDFLGRVAPESMPGLMAAADASFVALSPHPLSRITMPSKFQAGLAAGRCLVVSADGDLADAAAATGAAFVAPAADPAALAEVLERLCAAGRTELAALGTAARAAYDGGYAAGVGIDRVESLLAAALPDGGRTSAARGLQVRGMRAGDVRAAAALHRRAFPSFFLSALGEPFLREFYRGFLDDDTAVTAVVADAGGDLLGIVVGTTAPAGFFGRLLRRQLVGFAIASARAALRRPSSVVRLVRGVLYRGEESGEGALLSSICVDPAAQGRGVGGLLLGRWTEEASSRGATAAHLSTDADRNAEVNRFYRSHGWELRHEHTTREGRRMNVYQRSLGA
;
A
#
# COMPACT_ATOMS: atom_id res chain seq x y z
N MET A 1 15.79 13.81 6.51
CA MET A 1 16.87 12.87 6.12
C MET A 1 17.48 13.34 4.81
N ARG A 2 18.74 12.98 4.56
CA ARG A 2 19.40 13.04 3.26
C ARG A 2 19.19 11.67 2.58
N VAL A 3 18.27 11.60 1.64
CA VAL A 3 17.84 10.35 1.01
C VAL A 3 18.52 10.20 -0.35
N GLY A 4 19.22 9.09 -0.55
CA GLY A 4 19.73 8.68 -1.85
C GLY A 4 18.72 7.79 -2.57
N LEU A 5 18.48 8.02 -3.85
CA LEU A 5 17.74 7.13 -4.75
C LEU A 5 18.71 6.58 -5.78
N LEU A 6 18.86 5.26 -5.84
CA LEU A 6 19.61 4.56 -6.89
C LEU A 6 18.64 3.82 -7.80
N THR A 7 18.54 4.27 -9.05
CA THR A 7 17.60 3.73 -10.04
C THR A 7 18.16 3.93 -11.43
N GLN A 8 17.97 3.00 -12.36
CA GLN A 8 18.33 3.27 -13.76
C GLN A 8 17.28 4.14 -14.46
N TRP A 9 16.02 4.03 -14.02
CA TRP A 9 14.87 4.66 -14.62
C TRP A 9 14.42 5.83 -13.76
N TYR A 10 14.34 7.02 -14.36
CA TYR A 10 13.96 8.26 -13.71
C TYR A 10 13.50 9.26 -14.77
N ASP A 11 12.70 10.24 -14.39
CA ASP A 11 12.15 11.27 -15.28
C ASP A 11 13.13 11.75 -16.37
N PRO A 12 12.65 12.00 -17.60
CA PRO A 12 11.25 12.03 -18.05
C PRO A 12 10.73 10.68 -18.57
N GLU A 13 11.23 9.56 -18.05
CA GLU A 13 10.76 8.23 -18.46
C GLU A 13 9.26 8.04 -18.19
N PRO A 14 8.47 7.46 -19.12
CA PRO A 14 7.01 7.35 -18.97
C PRO A 14 6.57 6.11 -18.18
N GLY A 15 5.31 6.09 -17.76
CA GLY A 15 4.66 4.92 -17.17
C GLY A 15 5.31 4.49 -15.84
N PRO A 16 5.50 3.19 -15.57
CA PRO A 16 6.10 2.73 -14.32
C PRO A 16 7.52 3.27 -14.07
N ALA A 17 8.24 3.65 -15.12
CA ALA A 17 9.57 4.24 -15.02
C ALA A 17 9.56 5.67 -14.45
N ALA A 18 8.39 6.32 -14.35
CA ALA A 18 8.18 7.62 -13.70
C ALA A 18 8.01 7.50 -12.17
N LEU A 19 7.73 6.31 -11.63
CA LEU A 19 7.52 6.09 -10.19
C LEU A 19 8.65 6.67 -9.32
N PRO A 20 9.96 6.49 -9.67
CA PRO A 20 11.04 7.06 -8.88
C PRO A 20 11.04 8.59 -8.85
N GLY A 21 10.59 9.26 -9.91
CA GLY A 21 10.44 10.72 -9.96
C GLY A 21 9.35 11.23 -9.03
N ALA A 22 8.18 10.58 -9.03
CA ALA A 22 7.10 10.87 -8.10
C ALA A 22 7.53 10.64 -6.63
N LEU A 23 8.26 9.55 -6.36
CA LEU A 23 8.83 9.28 -5.04
C LEU A 23 9.81 10.40 -4.62
N ALA A 24 10.71 10.80 -5.51
CA ALA A 24 11.70 11.83 -5.21
C ALA A 24 11.04 13.17 -4.85
N ARG A 25 10.08 13.63 -5.67
CA ARG A 25 9.31 14.86 -5.40
C ARG A 25 8.54 14.77 -4.09
N GLY A 26 7.81 13.69 -3.85
CA GLY A 26 7.03 13.55 -2.61
C GLY A 26 7.90 13.48 -1.36
N LEU A 27 9.13 12.98 -1.44
CA LEU A 27 10.09 13.03 -0.33
C LEU A 27 10.64 14.45 -0.10
N VAL A 28 10.87 15.23 -1.16
CA VAL A 28 11.24 16.66 -1.05
C VAL A 28 10.12 17.46 -0.40
N GLU A 29 8.87 17.24 -0.80
CA GLU A 29 7.68 17.88 -0.22
C GLU A 29 7.54 17.59 1.29
N ARG A 30 8.00 16.41 1.74
CA ARG A 30 8.09 16.01 3.16
C ARG A 30 9.32 16.57 3.89
N GLY A 31 10.07 17.47 3.25
CA GLY A 31 11.20 18.18 3.84
C GLY A 31 12.52 17.40 3.85
N HIS A 32 12.66 16.36 3.02
CA HIS A 32 13.93 15.64 2.87
C HIS A 32 14.83 16.26 1.80
N GLN A 33 16.14 16.05 1.95
CA GLN A 33 17.11 16.37 0.90
C GLN A 33 17.27 15.12 0.04
N VAL A 34 16.93 15.19 -1.25
CA VAL A 34 16.92 14.03 -2.14
C VAL A 34 18.00 14.15 -3.21
N THR A 35 18.83 13.11 -3.31
CA THR A 35 19.80 12.94 -4.40
C THR A 35 19.50 11.66 -5.16
N VAL A 36 19.34 11.75 -6.47
CA VAL A 36 19.09 10.63 -7.38
C VAL A 36 20.37 10.33 -8.17
N LEU A 37 20.81 9.08 -8.19
CA LEU A 37 21.82 8.56 -9.11
C LEU A 37 21.13 7.67 -10.15
N THR A 38 21.14 8.11 -11.41
CA THR A 38 20.37 7.50 -12.49
C THR A 38 21.06 7.49 -13.86
N GLY A 39 20.44 6.83 -14.83
CA GLY A 39 20.88 6.77 -16.21
C GLY A 39 20.42 7.97 -17.03
N PHE A 40 20.95 8.08 -18.25
CA PHE A 40 20.32 8.92 -19.27
C PHE A 40 19.01 8.28 -19.76
N PRO A 41 17.93 9.07 -19.90
CA PRO A 41 16.62 8.53 -20.21
C PRO A 41 16.63 7.92 -21.61
N ASN A 42 16.20 6.67 -21.71
CA ASN A 42 16.18 5.91 -22.96
C ASN A 42 15.02 4.90 -23.06
N TYR A 43 14.22 4.74 -22.02
CA TYR A 43 13.06 3.85 -22.03
C TYR A 43 11.83 4.57 -22.66
N PRO A 44 10.84 3.84 -23.17
CA PRO A 44 10.86 2.42 -23.56
C PRO A 44 11.52 2.18 -24.92
N SER A 45 11.93 3.22 -25.65
CA SER A 45 12.31 3.08 -27.07
C SER A 45 13.73 2.53 -27.28
N GLY A 46 14.59 2.62 -26.27
CA GLY A 46 16.03 2.41 -26.38
C GLY A 46 16.79 3.62 -26.95
N HIS A 47 16.09 4.66 -27.41
CA HIS A 47 16.68 5.91 -27.88
C HIS A 47 16.64 6.93 -26.76
N LEU A 48 17.65 7.80 -26.73
CA LEU A 48 17.69 8.88 -25.75
C LEU A 48 16.48 9.79 -25.89
N ALA A 49 15.90 10.19 -24.77
CA ALA A 49 14.82 11.18 -24.76
C ALA A 49 15.30 12.53 -25.33
N ASP A 50 14.36 13.27 -25.91
CA ASP A 50 14.65 14.57 -26.51
C ASP A 50 15.26 15.54 -25.48
N GLY A 51 16.21 16.35 -25.95
CA GLY A 51 16.97 17.29 -25.11
C GLY A 51 18.13 16.67 -24.33
N TYR A 52 18.31 15.35 -24.35
CA TYR A 52 19.45 14.69 -23.71
C TYR A 52 20.57 14.34 -24.70
N ARG A 53 21.81 14.56 -24.26
CA ARG A 53 23.01 14.12 -24.97
C ARG A 53 23.85 13.25 -24.03
N LEU A 54 24.24 12.07 -24.50
CA LEU A 54 25.12 11.19 -23.73
C LEU A 54 26.44 11.89 -23.40
N SER A 55 26.80 11.83 -22.13
CA SER A 55 28.11 12.19 -21.61
C SER A 55 28.55 11.14 -20.58
N ALA A 56 29.80 11.22 -20.12
CA ALA A 56 30.27 10.37 -19.03
C ALA A 56 29.40 10.54 -17.77
N ARG A 57 29.07 11.79 -17.44
CA ARG A 57 28.18 12.18 -16.34
C ARG A 57 27.55 13.55 -16.60
N ALA A 58 26.38 13.78 -16.02
CA ALA A 58 25.73 15.09 -15.96
C ALA A 58 25.09 15.30 -14.57
N ASP A 59 25.11 16.53 -14.08
CA ASP A 59 24.45 16.94 -12.85
C ASP A 59 23.31 17.91 -13.19
N GLU A 60 22.15 17.69 -12.60
CA GLU A 60 20.94 18.49 -12.80
C GLU A 60 20.26 18.74 -11.44
N GLU A 61 19.51 19.83 -11.34
CA GLU A 61 18.61 20.08 -10.22
C GLU A 61 17.22 20.39 -10.78
N ARG A 62 16.21 19.62 -10.35
CA ARG A 62 14.81 19.78 -10.80
C ARG A 62 13.89 19.52 -9.62
N ASP A 63 12.91 20.39 -9.40
CA ASP A 63 11.90 20.26 -8.33
C ASP A 63 12.51 20.03 -6.92
N GLY A 64 13.66 20.65 -6.64
CA GLY A 64 14.39 20.47 -5.38
C GLY A 64 15.14 19.12 -5.25
N VAL A 65 15.14 18.29 -6.29
CA VAL A 65 15.88 17.04 -6.38
C VAL A 65 17.20 17.25 -7.10
N ARG A 66 18.31 16.81 -6.48
CA ARG A 66 19.62 16.74 -7.13
C ARG A 66 19.73 15.44 -7.92
N VAL A 67 20.07 15.50 -9.20
CA VAL A 67 20.13 14.34 -10.09
C VAL A 67 21.51 14.22 -10.70
N ARG A 68 22.20 13.12 -10.44
CA ARG A 68 23.42 12.70 -11.13
C ARG A 68 23.05 11.65 -12.17
N ARG A 69 23.24 11.96 -13.44
CA ARG A 69 23.13 11.00 -14.55
C ARG A 69 24.50 10.44 -14.91
N THR A 70 24.60 9.14 -15.12
CA THR A 70 25.82 8.49 -15.61
C THR A 70 25.59 7.79 -16.94
N TRP A 71 26.68 7.63 -17.69
CA TRP A 71 26.67 7.02 -19.01
C TRP A 71 26.02 5.63 -19.03
N LEU A 72 25.29 5.30 -20.08
CA LEU A 72 24.85 3.95 -20.38
C LEU A 72 24.81 3.74 -21.90
N TYR A 73 24.75 2.49 -22.33
CA TYR A 73 24.49 2.13 -23.72
C TYR A 73 22.97 2.12 -23.98
N PRO A 74 22.39 3.09 -24.70
CA PRO A 74 20.94 3.14 -24.90
C PRO A 74 20.50 1.98 -25.77
N SER A 75 19.63 1.13 -25.24
CA SER A 75 18.99 0.06 -25.99
C SER A 75 17.85 -0.54 -25.16
N HIS A 76 16.71 -0.70 -25.82
CA HIS A 76 15.59 -1.47 -25.30
C HIS A 76 14.97 -2.38 -26.38
N ASP A 77 15.71 -2.57 -27.48
CA ASP A 77 15.30 -3.36 -28.63
C ASP A 77 15.25 -4.88 -28.32
N ALA A 78 14.80 -5.69 -29.27
CA ALA A 78 14.63 -7.13 -29.09
C ALA A 78 15.94 -7.91 -28.82
N SER A 79 17.11 -7.31 -29.05
CA SER A 79 18.40 -7.98 -28.83
C SER A 79 18.74 -8.07 -27.35
N MET A 80 18.79 -9.29 -26.84
CA MET A 80 19.16 -9.59 -25.45
C MET A 80 20.56 -9.07 -25.10
N ALA A 81 21.54 -9.20 -26.01
CA ALA A 81 22.90 -8.74 -25.77
C ALA A 81 22.98 -7.23 -25.57
N ARG A 82 22.24 -6.45 -26.38
CA ARG A 82 22.18 -4.99 -26.25
C ARG A 82 21.44 -4.53 -24.99
N ARG A 83 20.40 -5.26 -24.56
CA ARG A 83 19.75 -5.03 -23.26
C ARG A 83 20.70 -5.30 -22.09
N LEU A 84 21.49 -6.37 -22.14
CA LEU A 84 22.52 -6.64 -21.13
C LEU A 84 23.60 -5.56 -21.10
N LEU A 85 24.01 -5.03 -22.26
CA LEU A 85 24.92 -3.89 -22.33
C LEU A 85 24.32 -2.64 -21.72
N ASN A 86 23.03 -2.36 -21.95
CA ASN A 86 22.31 -1.23 -21.34
C ASN A 86 22.35 -1.32 -19.80
N TYR A 87 21.95 -2.46 -19.23
CA TYR A 87 21.93 -2.66 -17.77
C TYR A 87 23.34 -2.69 -17.17
N GLY A 88 24.28 -3.39 -17.83
CA GLY A 88 25.65 -3.55 -17.34
C GLY A 88 26.46 -2.25 -17.41
N SER A 89 26.30 -1.47 -18.48
CA SER A 89 26.97 -0.17 -18.63
C SER A 89 26.54 0.83 -17.56
N PHE A 90 25.24 0.90 -17.25
CA PHE A 90 24.75 1.72 -16.14
C PHE A 90 25.25 1.21 -14.77
N GLY A 91 25.23 -0.10 -14.54
CA GLY A 91 25.76 -0.69 -13.31
C GLY A 91 27.23 -0.31 -13.07
N ALA A 92 28.06 -0.36 -14.12
CA ALA A 92 29.46 0.06 -14.05
C ALA A 92 29.63 1.58 -13.91
N SER A 93 28.91 2.37 -14.70
CA SER A 93 29.07 3.82 -14.72
C SER A 93 28.54 4.48 -13.44
N SER A 94 27.45 3.97 -12.85
CA SER A 94 26.90 4.49 -11.60
C SER A 94 27.92 4.34 -10.46
N LEU A 95 28.63 3.21 -10.41
CA LEU A 95 29.69 2.99 -9.42
C LEU A 95 30.93 3.87 -9.68
N ILE A 96 31.39 3.95 -10.94
CA ILE A 96 32.66 4.61 -11.28
C ILE A 96 32.53 6.14 -11.36
N LEU A 97 31.43 6.64 -11.92
CA LEU A 97 31.25 8.04 -12.31
C LEU A 97 30.21 8.79 -11.47
N GLY A 98 29.39 8.08 -10.68
CA GLY A 98 28.23 8.66 -10.02
C GLY A 98 28.14 8.46 -8.51
N VAL A 99 28.84 7.46 -7.95
CA VAL A 99 28.69 7.10 -6.52
C VAL A 99 29.11 8.21 -5.56
N ASP A 100 29.95 9.14 -6.02
CA ASP A 100 30.36 10.34 -5.29
C ASP A 100 29.19 11.29 -5.00
N ALA A 101 28.16 11.33 -5.86
CA ALA A 101 26.96 12.12 -5.63
C ALA A 101 26.16 11.63 -4.40
N LEU A 102 26.30 10.35 -4.06
CA LEU A 102 25.64 9.72 -2.92
C LEU A 102 26.51 9.69 -1.66
N ARG A 103 27.58 10.50 -1.60
CA ARG A 103 28.56 10.45 -0.48
C ARG A 103 27.99 10.88 0.87
N ASP A 104 26.99 11.74 0.86
CA ASP A 104 26.46 12.47 2.04
C ASP A 104 25.01 12.06 2.34
N ILE A 105 24.59 10.86 1.95
CA ILE A 105 23.23 10.36 2.25
C ILE A 105 23.20 9.66 3.61
N ASP A 106 22.04 9.72 4.26
CA ASP A 106 21.77 9.00 5.51
C ASP A 106 21.21 7.60 5.23
N VAL A 107 20.44 7.44 4.14
CA VAL A 107 19.75 6.19 3.76
C VAL A 107 19.61 6.11 2.24
N LEU A 108 19.66 4.88 1.72
CA LEU A 108 19.54 4.60 0.29
C LEU A 108 18.25 3.83 -0.02
N TRP A 109 17.42 4.40 -0.89
CA TRP A 109 16.37 3.66 -1.60
C TRP A 109 16.94 3.13 -2.92
N VAL A 110 16.73 1.85 -3.21
CA VAL A 110 17.20 1.19 -4.43
C VAL A 110 16.02 0.66 -5.22
N ASN A 111 15.84 1.15 -6.45
CA ASN A 111 14.99 0.48 -7.42
C ASN A 111 15.70 -0.81 -7.84
N TYR A 112 15.09 -1.95 -7.53
CA TYR A 112 15.71 -3.26 -7.71
C TYR A 112 16.02 -3.59 -9.17
N SER A 113 15.27 -3.05 -10.14
CA SER A 113 15.39 -3.43 -11.55
C SER A 113 16.02 -2.33 -12.43
N PRO A 114 17.14 -2.63 -13.13
CA PRO A 114 17.82 -3.93 -13.17
C PRO A 114 18.73 -4.20 -11.96
N ILE A 115 18.94 -5.48 -11.65
CA ILE A 115 19.81 -5.94 -10.54
C ILE A 115 21.29 -5.55 -10.69
N THR A 116 21.67 -4.98 -11.83
CA THR A 116 23.02 -4.47 -12.11
C THR A 116 23.37 -3.22 -11.31
N VAL A 117 22.42 -2.61 -10.60
CA VAL A 117 22.68 -1.54 -9.62
C VAL A 117 23.37 -2.03 -8.35
N ALA A 118 23.41 -3.35 -8.12
CA ALA A 118 23.93 -3.94 -6.89
C ALA A 118 25.39 -3.56 -6.54
N PRO A 119 26.35 -3.41 -7.47
CA PRO A 119 27.72 -3.01 -7.12
C PRO A 119 27.78 -1.64 -6.46
N THR A 120 27.00 -0.67 -6.96
CA THR A 120 26.87 0.68 -6.37
C THR A 120 26.20 0.62 -5.00
N MET A 121 25.11 -0.15 -4.89
CA MET A 121 24.44 -0.41 -3.60
C MET A 121 25.41 -1.02 -2.57
N TRP A 122 26.14 -2.07 -2.93
CA TRP A 122 27.07 -2.76 -2.03
C TRP A 122 28.27 -1.90 -1.67
N TRP A 123 28.76 -1.06 -2.58
CA TRP A 123 29.81 -0.11 -2.26
C TRP A 123 29.34 0.87 -1.18
N LEU A 124 28.14 1.45 -1.32
CA LEU A 124 27.58 2.35 -0.31
C LEU A 124 27.32 1.63 1.01
N HIS A 125 26.73 0.43 0.95
CA HIS A 125 26.43 -0.36 2.14
C HIS A 125 27.70 -0.79 2.89
N HIS A 126 28.74 -1.31 2.21
CA HIS A 126 29.93 -1.87 2.86
C HIS A 126 31.06 -0.86 3.12
N ARG A 127 31.15 0.23 2.34
CA ARG A 127 32.21 1.23 2.52
C ARG A 127 31.75 2.46 3.28
N ARG A 128 30.44 2.72 3.35
CA ARG A 128 29.87 3.92 3.98
C ARG A 128 28.84 3.59 5.07
N ASP A 129 28.61 2.31 5.37
CA ASP A 129 27.61 1.85 6.34
C ASP A 129 26.21 2.44 6.10
N VAL A 130 25.88 2.73 4.83
CA VAL A 130 24.59 3.31 4.48
C VAL A 130 23.53 2.21 4.55
N PRO A 131 22.46 2.40 5.34
CA PRO A 131 21.32 1.49 5.36
C PRO A 131 20.55 1.54 4.04
N VAL A 132 20.08 0.37 3.59
CA VAL A 132 19.46 0.23 2.26
C VAL A 132 18.04 -0.33 2.37
N VAL A 133 17.10 0.34 1.72
CA VAL A 133 15.77 -0.19 1.40
C VAL A 133 15.75 -0.58 -0.07
N VAL A 134 15.60 -1.87 -0.36
CA VAL A 134 15.46 -2.37 -1.74
C VAL A 134 13.98 -2.44 -2.07
N HIS A 135 13.54 -1.84 -3.17
CA HIS A 135 12.16 -1.91 -3.65
C HIS A 135 12.07 -2.77 -4.90
N VAL A 136 11.50 -3.97 -4.74
CA VAL A 136 11.31 -4.97 -5.79
C VAL A 136 10.04 -4.64 -6.56
N LEU A 137 10.22 -4.03 -7.73
CA LEU A 137 9.15 -3.71 -8.67
C LEU A 137 8.94 -4.82 -9.72
N ASP A 138 10.01 -5.53 -10.07
CA ASP A 138 10.01 -6.72 -10.92
C ASP A 138 10.81 -7.84 -10.25
N LEU A 139 10.31 -9.08 -10.35
CA LEU A 139 10.94 -10.22 -9.70
C LEU A 139 12.00 -10.88 -10.58
N TRP A 140 13.29 -10.71 -10.24
CA TRP A 140 14.39 -11.38 -10.93
C TRP A 140 14.85 -12.64 -10.16
N PRO A 141 15.23 -13.73 -10.85
CA PRO A 141 15.35 -13.89 -12.31
C PRO A 141 14.04 -14.14 -13.07
N ASP A 142 12.92 -14.32 -12.38
CA ASP A 142 11.68 -14.89 -12.92
C ASP A 142 11.08 -14.13 -14.10
N THR A 143 11.01 -12.79 -14.03
CA THR A 143 10.47 -11.97 -15.12
C THR A 143 11.35 -12.02 -16.36
N VAL A 144 12.65 -12.23 -16.18
CA VAL A 144 13.65 -12.33 -17.24
C VAL A 144 13.58 -13.71 -17.90
N THR A 145 13.51 -14.78 -17.12
CA THR A 145 13.32 -16.14 -17.66
C THR A 145 11.98 -16.28 -18.38
N ALA A 146 10.88 -15.76 -17.81
CA ALA A 146 9.57 -15.73 -18.44
C ALA A 146 9.52 -14.84 -19.70
N GLY A 147 10.32 -13.77 -19.74
CA GLY A 147 10.46 -12.86 -20.88
C GLY A 147 11.35 -13.37 -22.02
N GLY A 148 11.77 -14.64 -22.00
CA GLY A 148 12.53 -15.26 -23.09
C GLY A 148 14.06 -15.31 -22.90
N PHE A 149 14.58 -15.02 -21.69
CA PHE A 149 15.99 -15.31 -21.35
C PHE A 149 16.23 -16.79 -20.98
N GLY A 150 15.21 -17.64 -21.15
CA GLY A 150 15.29 -19.09 -20.94
C GLY A 150 16.20 -19.78 -21.96
N GLY A 151 17.02 -20.71 -21.48
CA GLY A 151 17.79 -21.64 -22.28
C GLY A 151 17.74 -23.03 -21.67
N GLU A 152 18.13 -24.06 -22.41
CA GLU A 152 18.18 -25.42 -21.89
C GLU A 152 19.62 -25.85 -21.58
N GLY A 153 19.80 -26.73 -20.59
CA GLY A 153 21.09 -27.34 -20.26
C GLY A 153 21.84 -26.75 -19.07
N ALA A 154 23.04 -27.27 -18.83
CA ALA A 154 23.81 -26.99 -17.60
C ALA A 154 24.30 -25.54 -17.50
N ALA A 155 24.65 -24.91 -18.62
CA ALA A 155 25.10 -23.51 -18.65
C ALA A 155 23.98 -22.55 -18.24
N HIS A 156 22.74 -22.77 -18.71
CA HIS A 156 21.60 -21.95 -18.31
C HIS A 156 21.32 -22.07 -16.81
N ARG A 157 21.29 -23.29 -16.27
CA ARG A 157 21.11 -23.52 -14.83
C ARG A 157 22.19 -22.85 -13.99
N ALA A 158 23.44 -22.84 -14.47
CA ALA A 158 24.54 -22.15 -13.79
C ALA A 158 24.33 -20.62 -13.77
N VAL A 159 23.91 -20.03 -14.90
CA VAL A 159 23.58 -18.60 -14.99
C VAL A 159 22.39 -18.25 -14.09
N GLU A 160 21.31 -19.02 -14.14
CA GLU A 160 20.13 -18.83 -13.29
C GLU A 160 20.48 -18.92 -11.80
N SER A 161 21.32 -19.89 -11.43
CA SER A 161 21.82 -20.03 -10.06
C SER A 161 22.67 -18.84 -9.64
N ALA A 162 23.53 -18.34 -10.52
CA ALA A 162 24.36 -17.16 -10.26
C ALA A 162 23.52 -15.89 -10.09
N VAL A 163 22.52 -15.68 -10.95
CA VAL A 163 21.56 -14.57 -10.83
C VAL A 163 20.76 -14.70 -9.54
N SER A 164 20.25 -15.89 -9.22
CA SER A 164 19.52 -16.14 -7.97
C SER A 164 20.37 -15.85 -6.74
N ALA A 165 21.65 -16.26 -6.73
CA ALA A 165 22.58 -15.96 -5.66
C ALA A 165 22.87 -14.45 -5.54
N TRP A 166 22.96 -13.74 -6.67
CA TRP A 166 23.11 -12.29 -6.73
C TRP A 166 21.90 -11.57 -6.12
N CYS A 167 20.69 -11.92 -6.55
CA CYS A 167 19.44 -11.39 -6.01
C CYS A 167 19.34 -11.65 -4.50
N ALA A 168 19.61 -12.88 -4.07
CA ALA A 168 19.60 -13.25 -2.65
C ALA A 168 20.63 -12.44 -1.84
N ARG A 169 21.79 -12.12 -2.41
CA ARG A 169 22.77 -11.23 -1.77
C ARG A 169 22.25 -9.81 -1.66
N MET A 170 21.58 -9.26 -2.68
CA MET A 170 20.93 -7.95 -2.57
C MET A 170 19.94 -7.93 -1.40
N TYR A 171 19.03 -8.90 -1.33
CA TYR A 171 18.03 -9.00 -0.26
C TYR A 171 18.66 -9.13 1.13
N ARG A 172 19.70 -9.95 1.29
CA ARG A 172 20.41 -10.09 2.56
C ARG A 172 21.08 -8.79 3.03
N SER A 173 21.55 -7.97 2.09
CA SER A 173 22.24 -6.70 2.36
C SER A 173 21.28 -5.57 2.73
N ALA A 174 20.01 -5.70 2.35
CA ALA A 174 18.99 -4.69 2.64
C ALA A 174 18.57 -4.75 4.10
N ALA A 175 18.27 -3.57 4.68
CA ALA A 175 17.57 -3.45 5.95
C ALA A 175 16.12 -3.92 5.81
N THR A 176 15.46 -3.49 4.73
CA THR A 176 14.10 -3.90 4.36
C THR A 176 14.01 -4.13 2.86
N VAL A 177 13.19 -5.09 2.46
CA VAL A 177 12.82 -5.37 1.07
C VAL A 177 11.35 -5.03 0.88
N ALA A 178 11.09 -3.90 0.22
CA ALA A 178 9.76 -3.48 -0.18
C ALA A 178 9.32 -4.23 -1.45
N VAL A 179 8.05 -4.63 -1.52
CA VAL A 179 7.47 -5.37 -2.65
C VAL A 179 6.12 -4.78 -3.04
N ASN A 180 5.76 -4.89 -4.33
CA ASN A 180 4.56 -4.27 -4.90
C ASN A 180 3.28 -5.13 -4.82
N SER A 181 3.36 -6.38 -4.35
CA SER A 181 2.21 -7.27 -4.22
C SER A 181 2.35 -8.22 -3.01
N PRO A 182 1.22 -8.65 -2.39
CA PRO A 182 1.24 -9.62 -1.30
C PRO A 182 1.90 -10.96 -1.69
N GLY A 183 1.60 -11.50 -2.87
CA GLY A 183 2.15 -12.77 -3.33
C GLY A 183 3.66 -12.75 -3.52
N VAL A 184 4.26 -11.59 -3.85
CA VAL A 184 5.73 -11.46 -3.89
C VAL A 184 6.35 -11.61 -2.50
N VAL A 185 5.64 -11.24 -1.41
CA VAL A 185 6.10 -11.51 -0.03
C VAL A 185 6.29 -13.01 0.18
N ASP A 186 5.29 -13.82 -0.19
CA ASP A 186 5.35 -15.27 0.01
C ASP A 186 6.41 -15.92 -0.88
N VAL A 187 6.56 -15.44 -2.11
CA VAL A 187 7.61 -15.93 -3.02
C VAL A 187 9.00 -15.61 -2.48
N LEU A 188 9.27 -14.38 -2.04
CA LEU A 188 10.58 -14.04 -1.47
C LEU A 188 10.84 -14.74 -0.13
N ALA A 189 9.81 -14.93 0.70
CA ALA A 189 9.91 -15.70 1.93
C ALA A 189 10.30 -17.16 1.65
N SER A 190 9.69 -17.80 0.63
CA SER A 190 10.05 -19.16 0.22
C SER A 190 11.50 -19.27 -0.31
N ARG A 191 12.08 -18.16 -0.77
CA ARG A 191 13.49 -18.05 -1.20
C ARG A 191 14.46 -17.76 -0.05
N GLY A 192 13.97 -17.75 1.19
CA GLY A 192 14.79 -17.54 2.38
C GLY A 192 15.01 -16.08 2.76
N VAL A 193 14.22 -15.14 2.22
CA VAL A 193 14.20 -13.76 2.76
C VAL A 193 13.36 -13.77 4.05
N PRO A 194 13.89 -13.31 5.20
CA PRO A 194 13.12 -13.24 6.44
C PRO A 194 11.84 -12.42 6.29
N ARG A 195 10.70 -12.92 6.81
CA ARG A 195 9.39 -12.25 6.67
C ARG A 195 9.34 -10.88 7.32
N ASP A 196 10.05 -10.68 8.43
CA ASP A 196 10.20 -9.40 9.13
C ASP A 196 10.98 -8.35 8.32
N LYS A 197 11.76 -8.77 7.32
CA LYS A 197 12.41 -7.87 6.36
C LYS A 197 11.52 -7.50 5.17
N LEU A 198 10.39 -8.18 4.95
CA LEU A 198 9.53 -7.97 3.80
C LEU A 198 8.41 -6.98 4.14
N ALA A 199 8.23 -5.98 3.28
CA ALA A 199 7.21 -4.95 3.46
C ALA A 199 6.41 -4.73 2.18
N TYR A 200 5.08 -4.77 2.27
CA TYR A 200 4.21 -4.47 1.14
C TYR A 200 4.03 -2.96 0.95
N VAL A 201 4.38 -2.47 -0.24
CA VAL A 201 4.21 -1.08 -0.67
C VAL A 201 3.38 -1.06 -1.96
N PRO A 202 2.12 -0.59 -1.92
CA PRO A 202 1.31 -0.47 -3.13
C PRO A 202 1.95 0.56 -4.06
N LEU A 203 1.91 0.26 -5.36
CA LEU A 203 2.27 1.23 -6.39
C LEU A 203 1.10 2.16 -6.68
N TRP A 204 1.42 3.30 -7.26
CA TRP A 204 0.48 4.37 -7.61
C TRP A 204 0.47 4.62 -9.11
N ALA A 205 -0.58 5.30 -9.56
CA ALA A 205 -0.66 5.80 -10.93
C ALA A 205 0.16 7.09 -11.06
N ASP A 206 0.48 7.48 -12.29
CA ASP A 206 1.03 8.82 -12.53
C ASP A 206 -0.08 9.86 -12.39
N GLU A 207 -0.25 10.38 -11.18
CA GLU A 207 -1.33 11.31 -10.82
C GLU A 207 -1.26 12.64 -11.60
N GLN A 208 -0.11 12.98 -12.20
CA GLN A 208 -0.01 14.15 -13.08
C GLN A 208 -0.86 13.99 -14.35
N LEU A 209 -1.07 12.75 -14.80
CA LEU A 209 -1.97 12.43 -15.92
C LEU A 209 -3.44 12.34 -15.49
N TRP A 210 -3.74 12.20 -14.19
CA TRP A 210 -5.09 11.94 -13.66
C TRP A 210 -5.60 13.00 -12.68
N PRO A 211 -5.56 14.31 -13.01
CA PRO A 211 -6.18 15.31 -12.15
C PRO A 211 -7.68 15.02 -11.98
N ALA A 212 -8.16 15.07 -10.74
CA ALA A 212 -9.52 14.73 -10.33
C ALA A 212 -10.62 15.54 -11.07
N PRO A 213 -11.87 15.03 -11.04
CA PRO A 213 -12.37 13.91 -11.83
C PRO A 213 -12.48 14.28 -13.32
N LEU A 214 -12.19 13.32 -14.19
CA LEU A 214 -12.46 13.42 -15.63
C LEU A 214 -13.97 13.67 -15.83
N GLY A 215 -14.33 14.88 -16.27
CA GLY A 215 -15.73 15.32 -16.35
C GLY A 215 -16.62 14.38 -17.17
N ALA A 216 -17.85 14.18 -16.70
CA ALA A 216 -18.89 13.44 -17.41
C ALA A 216 -19.71 14.41 -18.28
N GLY A 217 -19.15 14.83 -19.41
CA GLY A 217 -19.81 15.70 -20.39
C GLY A 217 -19.89 15.04 -21.77
N PRO A 218 -20.79 15.47 -22.67
CA PRO A 218 -20.89 14.90 -24.02
C PRO A 218 -19.57 14.94 -24.81
N GLU A 219 -18.75 15.97 -24.57
CA GLU A 219 -17.41 16.12 -25.17
C GLU A 219 -16.43 15.02 -24.71
N SER A 220 -16.70 14.35 -23.59
CA SER A 220 -15.83 13.30 -23.05
C SER A 220 -15.94 11.98 -23.81
N ARG A 221 -16.92 11.80 -24.72
CA ARG A 221 -17.13 10.56 -25.50
C ARG A 221 -16.61 10.62 -26.94
N VAL A 222 -15.86 11.65 -27.29
CA VAL A 222 -15.27 11.76 -28.63
C VAL A 222 -13.96 10.97 -28.67
N VAL A 223 -13.97 9.87 -29.42
CA VAL A 223 -12.76 9.08 -29.72
C VAL A 223 -12.42 9.24 -31.21
N PRO A 224 -11.26 9.82 -31.56
CA PRO A 224 -10.91 10.00 -32.96
C PRO A 224 -10.94 8.69 -33.76
N GLY A 225 -11.70 8.69 -34.86
CA GLY A 225 -11.82 7.53 -35.76
C GLY A 225 -12.82 6.46 -35.30
N VAL A 226 -13.56 6.68 -34.22
CA VAL A 226 -14.61 5.77 -33.75
C VAL A 226 -15.91 6.53 -33.50
N ASP A 227 -16.97 6.14 -34.20
CA ASP A 227 -18.31 6.65 -33.96
C ASP A 227 -18.94 5.88 -32.79
N LEU A 228 -19.10 6.55 -31.65
CA LEU A 228 -19.74 6.02 -30.44
C LEU A 228 -21.17 6.57 -30.32
N ALA A 229 -22.13 5.68 -30.11
CA ALA A 229 -23.50 6.06 -29.82
C ALA A 229 -23.66 6.52 -28.36
N ASP A 230 -24.70 7.32 -28.12
CA ASP A 230 -25.00 7.85 -26.78
C ASP A 230 -25.38 6.76 -25.77
N ASP A 231 -25.77 5.57 -26.21
CA ASP A 231 -26.12 4.42 -25.37
C ASP A 231 -25.05 3.33 -25.34
N ASP A 232 -23.95 3.47 -26.10
CA ASP A 232 -22.83 2.53 -26.10
C ASP A 232 -22.20 2.39 -24.71
N VAL A 233 -21.84 1.16 -24.35
CA VAL A 233 -21.09 0.79 -23.15
C VAL A 233 -19.64 0.54 -23.55
N VAL A 234 -18.76 1.47 -23.18
CA VAL A 234 -17.39 1.53 -23.70
C VAL A 234 -16.41 0.88 -22.71
N LEU A 235 -15.86 -0.27 -23.09
CA LEU A 235 -14.76 -0.94 -22.41
C LEU A 235 -13.42 -0.53 -23.04
N LEU A 236 -12.47 -0.04 -22.25
CA LEU A 236 -11.16 0.38 -22.74
C LEU A 236 -10.04 -0.50 -22.20
N TYR A 237 -9.25 -1.08 -23.10
CA TYR A 237 -7.91 -1.55 -22.81
C TYR A 237 -6.87 -0.52 -23.29
N ALA A 238 -5.99 -0.07 -22.40
CA ALA A 238 -4.91 0.87 -22.73
C ALA A 238 -3.55 0.31 -22.27
N GLY A 239 -2.71 -0.16 -23.20
CA GLY A 239 -1.39 -0.71 -22.88
C GLY A 239 -0.73 -1.50 -24.01
N SER A 240 0.36 -2.19 -23.71
CA SER A 240 1.08 -3.01 -24.69
C SER A 240 0.24 -4.20 -25.17
N LEU A 241 0.27 -4.53 -26.46
CA LEU A 241 -0.39 -5.71 -27.02
C LEU A 241 0.60 -6.89 -27.02
N GLY A 242 0.78 -7.49 -25.85
CA GLY A 242 1.69 -8.62 -25.64
C GLY A 242 0.98 -9.83 -25.06
N ARG A 243 1.56 -11.02 -25.30
CA ARG A 243 0.98 -12.31 -24.90
C ARG A 243 0.62 -12.42 -23.42
N ALA A 244 1.34 -11.74 -22.53
CA ALA A 244 1.04 -11.74 -21.09
C ALA A 244 -0.26 -11.02 -20.72
N GLN A 245 -0.87 -10.25 -21.63
CA GLN A 245 -2.06 -9.44 -21.38
C GLN A 245 -3.38 -10.13 -21.74
N GLY A 246 -3.34 -11.35 -22.31
CA GLY A 246 -4.52 -12.20 -22.53
C GLY A 246 -5.62 -11.57 -23.41
N LEU A 247 -5.26 -10.74 -24.40
CA LEU A 247 -6.24 -10.01 -25.22
C LEU A 247 -6.97 -10.90 -26.22
N ASP A 248 -6.42 -12.07 -26.54
CA ASP A 248 -7.10 -13.13 -27.30
C ASP A 248 -8.39 -13.56 -26.60
N VAL A 249 -8.35 -13.74 -25.28
CA VAL A 249 -9.50 -14.09 -24.44
C VAL A 249 -10.56 -12.98 -24.49
N LEU A 250 -10.15 -11.71 -24.48
CA LEU A 250 -11.05 -10.57 -24.59
C LEU A 250 -11.79 -10.56 -25.94
N ILE A 251 -11.07 -10.79 -27.05
CA ILE A 251 -11.68 -10.80 -28.39
C ILE A 251 -12.71 -11.92 -28.49
N GLU A 252 -12.38 -13.12 -28.01
CA GLU A 252 -13.34 -14.21 -28.00
C GLU A 252 -14.54 -13.91 -27.10
N ALA A 253 -14.34 -13.26 -25.94
CA ALA A 253 -15.44 -12.87 -25.07
C ALA A 253 -16.37 -11.85 -25.76
N CYS A 254 -15.81 -10.83 -26.41
CA CYS A 254 -16.57 -9.86 -27.21
C CYS A 254 -17.38 -10.52 -28.33
N ALA A 255 -16.88 -11.61 -28.93
CA ALA A 255 -17.60 -12.38 -29.96
C ALA A 255 -18.85 -13.11 -29.41
N ARG A 256 -18.88 -13.37 -28.09
CA ARG A 256 -19.97 -14.09 -27.42
C ARG A 256 -21.05 -13.16 -26.84
N VAL A 257 -20.76 -11.87 -26.71
CA VAL A 257 -21.71 -10.88 -26.16
C VAL A 257 -22.77 -10.55 -27.20
N GLY A 258 -24.04 -10.70 -26.83
CA GLY A 258 -25.18 -10.41 -27.68
C GLY A 258 -25.65 -8.96 -27.62
N ASP A 259 -25.24 -8.20 -26.61
CA ASP A 259 -25.62 -6.80 -26.46
C ASP A 259 -24.92 -5.91 -27.52
N PRO A 260 -25.68 -5.27 -28.44
CA PRO A 260 -25.09 -4.47 -29.51
C PRO A 260 -24.46 -3.16 -29.03
N ARG A 261 -24.70 -2.75 -27.78
CA ARG A 261 -24.16 -1.51 -27.19
C ARG A 261 -22.73 -1.68 -26.70
N LEU A 262 -22.24 -2.91 -26.52
CA LEU A 262 -20.86 -3.11 -26.09
C LEU A 262 -19.91 -2.58 -27.16
N ARG A 263 -18.98 -1.70 -26.77
CA ARG A 263 -17.84 -1.26 -27.60
C ARG A 263 -16.55 -1.47 -26.84
N CYS A 264 -15.64 -2.24 -27.44
CA CYS A 264 -14.33 -2.53 -26.86
C CYS A 264 -13.25 -1.79 -27.63
N LEU A 265 -12.59 -0.83 -26.97
CA LEU A 265 -11.51 -0.03 -27.53
C LEU A 265 -10.17 -0.56 -27.05
N ILE A 266 -9.28 -0.89 -27.98
CA ILE A 266 -7.92 -1.38 -27.70
C ILE A 266 -6.92 -0.30 -28.14
N ALA A 267 -6.39 0.42 -27.16
CA ALA A 267 -5.37 1.45 -27.35
C ALA A 267 -3.98 0.94 -26.99
N GLY A 268 -3.09 0.87 -27.97
CA GLY A 268 -1.72 0.45 -27.79
C GLY A 268 -1.11 -0.18 -29.04
N SER A 269 0.09 -0.71 -28.87
CA SER A 269 0.80 -1.45 -29.90
C SER A 269 1.59 -2.58 -29.26
N GLY A 270 1.95 -3.62 -30.02
CA GLY A 270 2.79 -4.70 -29.50
C GLY A 270 2.92 -5.88 -30.46
N ALA A 271 3.70 -6.88 -30.04
CA ALA A 271 4.03 -8.03 -30.88
C ALA A 271 2.80 -8.87 -31.29
N GLU A 272 1.73 -8.86 -30.50
CA GLU A 272 0.53 -9.65 -30.77
C GLU A 272 -0.50 -8.91 -31.63
N GLU A 273 -0.28 -7.63 -32.01
CA GLU A 273 -1.30 -6.80 -32.67
C GLU A 273 -1.86 -7.43 -33.95
N ASP A 274 -0.99 -7.90 -34.86
CA ASP A 274 -1.41 -8.53 -36.12
C ASP A 274 -2.15 -9.86 -35.90
N SER A 275 -1.84 -10.58 -34.83
CA SER A 275 -2.52 -11.82 -34.46
C SER A 275 -3.94 -11.53 -33.95
N LEU A 276 -4.05 -10.55 -33.05
CA LEU A 276 -5.32 -10.11 -32.45
C LEU A 276 -6.28 -9.55 -33.51
N ARG A 277 -5.79 -8.73 -34.45
CA ARG A 277 -6.62 -8.20 -35.55
C ARG A 277 -7.15 -9.32 -36.45
N ARG A 278 -6.33 -10.33 -36.76
CA ARG A 278 -6.76 -11.49 -37.54
C ARG A 278 -7.80 -12.31 -36.78
N GLN A 279 -7.59 -12.57 -35.50
CA GLN A 279 -8.54 -13.28 -34.66
C GLN A 279 -9.91 -12.58 -34.61
N ALA A 280 -9.93 -11.25 -34.46
CA ALA A 280 -11.17 -10.47 -34.49
C ALA A 280 -11.89 -10.58 -35.85
N ALA A 281 -11.14 -10.56 -36.96
CA ALA A 281 -11.69 -10.74 -38.30
C ALA A 281 -12.25 -12.15 -38.53
N ASP A 282 -11.51 -13.19 -38.12
CA ASP A 282 -11.88 -14.60 -38.27
C ASP A 282 -13.16 -14.94 -37.46
N LEU A 283 -13.30 -14.33 -36.29
CA LEU A 283 -14.50 -14.46 -35.44
C LEU A 283 -15.65 -13.52 -35.84
N GLY A 284 -15.45 -12.64 -36.83
CA GLY A 284 -16.46 -11.69 -37.28
C GLY A 284 -16.87 -10.65 -36.22
N VAL A 285 -15.94 -10.31 -35.32
CA VAL A 285 -16.19 -9.39 -34.19
C VAL A 285 -16.25 -7.96 -34.72
N ARG A 286 -17.38 -7.29 -34.49
CA ARG A 286 -17.65 -5.92 -35.01
C ARG A 286 -17.63 -4.83 -33.93
N ASN A 287 -17.56 -5.23 -32.66
CA ASN A 287 -17.57 -4.36 -31.50
C ASN A 287 -16.17 -4.14 -30.91
N VAL A 288 -15.10 -4.46 -31.64
CA VAL A 288 -13.71 -4.26 -31.20
C VAL A 288 -13.00 -3.30 -32.15
N ASP A 289 -12.54 -2.17 -31.62
CA ASP A 289 -11.82 -1.13 -32.36
C ASP A 289 -10.38 -1.03 -31.85
N PHE A 290 -9.41 -1.24 -32.75
CA PHE A 290 -7.98 -1.09 -32.43
C PHE A 290 -7.50 0.32 -32.79
N LEU A 291 -7.24 1.14 -31.79
CA LEU A 291 -6.88 2.56 -31.94
C LEU A 291 -5.40 2.78 -32.28
N GLY A 292 -4.57 1.74 -32.17
CA GLY A 292 -3.11 1.86 -32.28
C GLY A 292 -2.51 2.61 -31.09
N ARG A 293 -1.27 3.11 -31.24
CA ARG A 293 -0.57 3.83 -30.17
C ARG A 293 -1.19 5.22 -29.96
N VAL A 294 -1.68 5.46 -28.75
CA VAL A 294 -2.21 6.75 -28.30
C VAL A 294 -1.14 7.50 -27.51
N ALA A 295 -1.03 8.81 -27.75
CA ALA A 295 -0.10 9.68 -27.02
C ALA A 295 -0.51 9.80 -25.54
N PRO A 296 0.44 9.86 -24.58
CA PRO A 296 0.14 9.96 -23.15
C PRO A 296 -0.81 11.11 -22.81
N GLU A 297 -0.69 12.25 -23.48
CA GLU A 297 -1.48 13.47 -23.25
C GLU A 297 -2.95 13.30 -23.65
N SER A 298 -3.24 12.37 -24.58
CA SER A 298 -4.59 12.04 -25.03
C SER A 298 -5.26 10.96 -24.17
N MET A 299 -4.50 10.26 -23.33
CA MET A 299 -5.03 9.17 -22.51
C MET A 299 -6.10 9.61 -21.50
N PRO A 300 -6.00 10.79 -20.85
CA PRO A 300 -7.06 11.28 -19.96
C PRO A 300 -8.41 11.41 -20.67
N GLY A 301 -8.43 11.96 -21.89
CA GLY A 301 -9.65 12.07 -22.70
C GLY A 301 -10.20 10.70 -23.11
N LEU A 302 -9.32 9.79 -23.52
CA LEU A 302 -9.74 8.43 -23.91
C LEU A 302 -10.32 7.64 -22.72
N MET A 303 -9.71 7.72 -21.54
CA MET A 303 -10.27 7.10 -20.34
C MET A 303 -11.55 7.78 -19.88
N ALA A 304 -11.72 9.09 -20.14
CA ALA A 304 -12.96 9.79 -19.86
C ALA A 304 -14.14 9.29 -20.72
N ALA A 305 -13.85 8.86 -21.95
CA ALA A 305 -14.82 8.28 -22.89
C ALA A 305 -15.28 6.87 -22.50
N ALA A 306 -14.44 6.13 -21.77
CA ALA A 306 -14.72 4.76 -21.36
C ALA A 306 -15.66 4.69 -20.15
N ASP A 307 -16.57 3.72 -20.13
CA ASP A 307 -17.37 3.39 -18.95
C ASP A 307 -16.63 2.44 -18.00
N ALA A 308 -15.76 1.60 -18.54
CA ALA A 308 -14.91 0.69 -17.78
C ALA A 308 -13.51 0.54 -18.37
N SER A 309 -12.53 0.24 -17.51
CA SER A 309 -11.17 -0.09 -17.89
C SER A 309 -10.92 -1.60 -17.76
N PHE A 310 -10.37 -2.20 -18.81
CA PHE A 310 -10.03 -3.61 -18.87
C PHE A 310 -8.59 -3.87 -18.44
N VAL A 311 -8.40 -4.83 -17.52
CA VAL A 311 -7.08 -5.32 -17.10
C VAL A 311 -7.08 -6.84 -17.14
N ALA A 312 -6.12 -7.43 -17.83
CA ALA A 312 -6.00 -8.88 -17.91
C ALA A 312 -4.57 -9.36 -17.79
N LEU A 313 -4.43 -10.60 -17.33
CA LEU A 313 -3.19 -11.34 -17.27
C LEU A 313 -3.42 -12.77 -17.72
N SER A 314 -2.61 -13.23 -18.67
CA SER A 314 -2.63 -14.62 -19.13
C SER A 314 -2.22 -15.57 -18.01
N PRO A 315 -2.75 -16.80 -17.94
CA PRO A 315 -2.40 -17.77 -16.91
C PRO A 315 -0.90 -18.06 -16.89
N HIS A 316 -0.25 -17.72 -15.79
CA HIS A 316 1.14 -18.03 -15.51
C HIS A 316 1.39 -17.90 -14.00
N PRO A 317 2.30 -18.69 -13.38
CA PRO A 317 2.59 -18.57 -11.95
C PRO A 317 2.95 -17.13 -11.53
N LEU A 318 3.73 -16.41 -12.35
CA LEU A 318 4.06 -15.00 -12.09
C LEU A 318 2.86 -14.05 -12.26
N SER A 319 1.92 -14.36 -13.16
CA SER A 319 0.73 -13.53 -13.34
C SER A 319 -0.09 -13.45 -12.06
N ARG A 320 -0.14 -14.54 -11.28
CA ARG A 320 -0.89 -14.61 -10.02
C ARG A 320 -0.37 -13.66 -8.92
N ILE A 321 0.86 -13.17 -9.04
CA ILE A 321 1.49 -12.26 -8.07
C ILE A 321 1.83 -10.90 -8.69
N THR A 322 1.41 -10.66 -9.93
CA THR A 322 1.73 -9.44 -10.68
C THR A 322 0.64 -8.39 -10.47
N MET A 323 1.05 -7.15 -10.20
CA MET A 323 0.17 -5.98 -10.10
C MET A 323 0.44 -5.01 -11.25
N PRO A 324 -0.33 -5.05 -12.35
CA PRO A 324 -0.10 -4.19 -13.52
C PRO A 324 -0.53 -2.75 -13.24
N SER A 325 0.27 -1.77 -13.67
CA SER A 325 -0.02 -0.33 -13.50
C SER A 325 -1.39 0.13 -14.05
N LYS A 326 -1.95 -0.61 -15.02
CA LYS A 326 -3.29 -0.36 -15.57
C LYS A 326 -4.40 -0.47 -14.52
N PHE A 327 -4.21 -1.32 -13.51
CA PHE A 327 -5.11 -1.43 -12.37
C PHE A 327 -5.18 -0.09 -11.62
N GLN A 328 -4.04 0.45 -11.21
CA GLN A 328 -3.95 1.75 -10.53
C GLN A 328 -4.47 2.89 -11.42
N ALA A 329 -4.12 2.90 -12.71
CA ALA A 329 -4.59 3.92 -13.64
C ALA A 329 -6.12 3.92 -13.79
N GLY A 330 -6.74 2.74 -13.92
CA GLY A 330 -8.20 2.60 -13.99
C GLY A 330 -8.90 3.11 -12.72
N LEU A 331 -8.37 2.76 -11.55
CA LEU A 331 -8.88 3.27 -10.26
C LEU A 331 -8.70 4.80 -10.15
N ALA A 332 -7.52 5.33 -10.47
CA ALA A 332 -7.22 6.76 -10.41
C ALA A 332 -8.11 7.58 -11.35
N ALA A 333 -8.40 7.05 -12.55
CA ALA A 333 -9.30 7.64 -13.53
C ALA A 333 -10.79 7.56 -13.13
N GLY A 334 -11.11 6.91 -12.00
CA GLY A 334 -12.47 6.73 -11.51
C GLY A 334 -13.33 5.91 -12.47
N ARG A 335 -12.76 4.86 -13.08
CA ARG A 335 -13.47 3.97 -14.00
C ARG A 335 -13.74 2.64 -13.30
N CYS A 336 -14.92 2.08 -13.56
CA CYS A 336 -15.19 0.70 -13.18
C CYS A 336 -14.13 -0.21 -13.82
N LEU A 337 -13.70 -1.25 -13.11
CA LEU A 337 -12.73 -2.21 -13.63
C LEU A 337 -13.42 -3.48 -14.14
N VAL A 338 -12.96 -3.98 -15.29
CA VAL A 338 -13.21 -5.36 -15.71
C VAL A 338 -11.87 -6.08 -15.70
N VAL A 339 -11.75 -7.10 -14.86
CA VAL A 339 -10.51 -7.82 -14.60
C VAL A 339 -10.63 -9.27 -15.05
N SER A 340 -9.76 -9.73 -15.95
CA SER A 340 -9.60 -11.15 -16.28
C SER A 340 -8.22 -11.63 -15.84
N ALA A 341 -8.16 -12.14 -14.61
CA ALA A 341 -6.92 -12.56 -13.97
C ALA A 341 -7.21 -13.48 -12.78
N ASP A 342 -6.15 -14.10 -12.24
CA ASP A 342 -6.18 -14.81 -10.96
C ASP A 342 -5.20 -14.18 -9.96
N GLY A 343 -5.31 -14.57 -8.69
CA GLY A 343 -4.35 -14.20 -7.64
C GLY A 343 -4.47 -12.74 -7.21
N ASP A 344 -3.34 -12.11 -6.87
CA ASP A 344 -3.28 -10.81 -6.21
C ASP A 344 -4.10 -9.73 -6.92
N LEU A 345 -4.06 -9.70 -8.26
CA LEU A 345 -4.83 -8.73 -9.04
C LEU A 345 -6.35 -8.95 -8.91
N ALA A 346 -6.79 -10.21 -8.96
CA ALA A 346 -8.21 -10.56 -8.82
C ALA A 346 -8.71 -10.25 -7.41
N ASP A 347 -7.92 -10.59 -6.39
CA ASP A 347 -8.24 -10.34 -4.98
C ASP A 347 -8.27 -8.83 -4.68
N ALA A 348 -7.29 -8.08 -5.18
CA ALA A 348 -7.23 -6.63 -5.05
C ALA A 348 -8.40 -5.94 -5.75
N ALA A 349 -8.78 -6.41 -6.95
CA ALA A 349 -9.91 -5.89 -7.69
C ALA A 349 -11.23 -6.15 -6.96
N ALA A 350 -11.45 -7.39 -6.49
CA ALA A 350 -12.64 -7.74 -5.73
C ALA A 350 -12.77 -6.92 -4.44
N ALA A 351 -11.66 -6.68 -3.74
CA ALA A 351 -11.63 -5.89 -2.50
C ALA A 351 -12.00 -4.41 -2.70
N THR A 352 -11.95 -3.88 -3.93
CA THR A 352 -12.38 -2.50 -4.20
C THR A 352 -13.89 -2.31 -4.12
N GLY A 353 -14.68 -3.38 -4.33
CA GLY A 353 -16.13 -3.29 -4.53
C GLY A 353 -16.54 -2.54 -5.81
N ALA A 354 -15.58 -2.26 -6.71
CA ALA A 354 -15.76 -1.43 -7.90
C ALA A 354 -15.35 -2.15 -9.20
N ALA A 355 -15.19 -3.47 -9.15
CA ALA A 355 -14.69 -4.29 -10.25
C ALA A 355 -15.60 -5.48 -10.55
N PHE A 356 -15.73 -5.81 -11.83
CA PHE A 356 -16.17 -7.12 -12.28
C PHE A 356 -14.94 -7.99 -12.54
N VAL A 357 -14.93 -9.20 -12.00
CA VAL A 357 -13.78 -10.11 -12.07
C VAL A 357 -14.19 -11.42 -12.72
N ALA A 358 -13.42 -11.86 -13.71
CA ALA A 358 -13.50 -13.15 -14.36
C ALA A 358 -12.17 -13.90 -14.21
N PRO A 359 -12.17 -15.25 -14.19
CA PRO A 359 -10.94 -16.04 -14.24
C PRO A 359 -10.07 -15.71 -15.46
N ALA A 360 -8.77 -15.95 -15.33
CA ALA A 360 -7.85 -15.87 -16.46
C ALA A 360 -8.15 -16.97 -17.50
N ALA A 361 -8.01 -16.67 -18.79
CA ALA A 361 -8.23 -17.61 -19.89
C ALA A 361 -9.58 -18.33 -19.91
N ASP A 362 -10.63 -17.68 -19.39
CA ASP A 362 -12.02 -18.14 -19.53
C ASP A 362 -12.85 -17.12 -20.31
N PRO A 363 -12.89 -17.26 -21.65
CA PRO A 363 -13.66 -16.36 -22.50
C PRO A 363 -15.18 -16.38 -22.25
N ALA A 364 -15.73 -17.50 -21.76
CA ALA A 364 -17.16 -17.61 -21.49
C ALA A 364 -17.53 -16.86 -20.21
N ALA A 365 -16.76 -17.06 -19.13
CA ALA A 365 -16.93 -16.31 -17.90
C ALA A 365 -16.69 -14.80 -18.09
N LEU A 366 -15.72 -14.43 -18.95
CA LEU A 366 -15.50 -13.04 -19.30
C LEU A 366 -16.70 -12.47 -20.08
N ALA A 367 -17.30 -13.21 -21.01
CA ALA A 367 -18.50 -12.76 -21.72
C ALA A 367 -19.67 -12.51 -20.76
N GLU A 368 -19.90 -13.37 -19.77
CA GLU A 368 -20.93 -13.15 -18.74
C GLU A 368 -20.68 -11.87 -17.93
N VAL A 369 -19.41 -11.56 -17.63
CA VAL A 369 -19.03 -10.30 -16.99
C VAL A 369 -19.31 -9.10 -17.90
N LEU A 370 -19.04 -9.19 -19.20
CA LEU A 370 -19.32 -8.12 -20.16
C LEU A 370 -20.82 -7.91 -20.36
N GLU A 371 -21.64 -8.96 -20.34
CA GLU A 371 -23.11 -8.86 -20.34
C GLU A 371 -23.60 -8.12 -19.08
N ARG A 372 -23.06 -8.45 -17.91
CA ARG A 372 -23.37 -7.73 -16.66
C ARG A 372 -22.94 -6.27 -16.70
N LEU A 373 -21.79 -5.96 -17.31
CA LEU A 373 -21.35 -4.59 -17.53
C LEU A 373 -22.37 -3.81 -18.36
N CYS A 374 -22.90 -4.42 -19.43
CA CYS A 374 -23.92 -3.81 -20.28
C CYS A 374 -25.27 -3.63 -19.56
N ALA A 375 -25.58 -4.53 -18.61
CA ALA A 375 -26.82 -4.50 -17.83
C ALA A 375 -26.82 -3.47 -16.69
N ALA A 376 -25.66 -3.16 -16.10
CA ALA A 376 -25.53 -2.23 -14.96
C ALA A 376 -26.07 -0.82 -15.28
N GLY A 377 -25.92 -0.40 -16.55
CA GLY A 377 -26.34 0.93 -16.99
C GLY A 377 -25.48 2.06 -16.41
N ARG A 378 -25.63 3.26 -16.98
CA ARG A 378 -24.69 4.38 -16.75
C ARG A 378 -24.60 4.83 -15.30
N THR A 379 -25.74 4.88 -14.59
CA THR A 379 -25.78 5.33 -13.20
C THR A 379 -24.98 4.41 -12.29
N GLU A 380 -25.10 3.09 -12.48
CA GLU A 380 -24.36 2.12 -11.69
C GLU A 380 -22.87 2.14 -12.06
N LEU A 381 -22.53 2.20 -13.35
CA LEU A 381 -21.13 2.31 -13.79
C LEU A 381 -20.44 3.58 -13.27
N ALA A 382 -21.15 4.71 -13.21
CA ALA A 382 -20.64 5.94 -12.60
C ALA A 382 -20.45 5.81 -11.07
N ALA A 383 -21.35 5.11 -10.39
CA ALA A 383 -21.22 4.81 -8.97
C ALA A 383 -20.01 3.89 -8.69
N LEU A 384 -19.83 2.85 -9.51
CA LEU A 384 -18.66 1.97 -9.47
C LEU A 384 -17.37 2.75 -9.77
N GLY A 385 -17.39 3.66 -10.73
CA GLY A 385 -16.26 4.56 -11.01
C GLY A 385 -15.89 5.46 -9.82
N THR A 386 -16.90 5.99 -9.12
CA THR A 386 -16.69 6.77 -7.89
C THR A 386 -16.08 5.91 -6.77
N ALA A 387 -16.56 4.67 -6.61
CA ALA A 387 -16.00 3.71 -5.65
C ALA A 387 -14.57 3.31 -6.02
N ALA A 388 -14.26 3.14 -7.30
CA ALA A 388 -12.92 2.86 -7.81
C ALA A 388 -11.94 4.00 -7.44
N ARG A 389 -12.37 5.25 -7.62
CA ARG A 389 -11.57 6.42 -7.21
C ARG A 389 -11.34 6.46 -5.70
N ALA A 390 -12.39 6.22 -4.90
CA ALA A 390 -12.25 6.16 -3.45
C ALA A 390 -11.29 5.04 -2.99
N ALA A 391 -11.30 3.90 -3.68
CA ALA A 391 -10.35 2.80 -3.43
C ALA A 391 -8.91 3.20 -3.79
N TYR A 392 -8.71 3.95 -4.89
CA TYR A 392 -7.41 4.53 -5.23
C TYR A 392 -6.92 5.47 -4.12
N ASP A 393 -7.71 6.49 -3.78
CA ASP A 393 -7.33 7.53 -2.82
C ASP A 393 -7.02 6.94 -1.42
N GLY A 394 -7.72 5.86 -1.03
CA GLY A 394 -7.53 5.19 0.26
C GLY A 394 -6.39 4.17 0.33
N GLY A 395 -5.95 3.61 -0.81
CA GLY A 395 -5.07 2.44 -0.82
C GLY A 395 -3.87 2.49 -1.77
N TYR A 396 -3.98 3.24 -2.88
CA TYR A 396 -3.03 3.21 -4.00
C TYR A 396 -2.52 4.60 -4.41
N ALA A 397 -3.02 5.69 -3.82
CA ALA A 397 -2.52 7.03 -4.11
C ALA A 397 -1.01 7.16 -3.81
N ALA A 398 -0.33 8.05 -4.56
CA ALA A 398 1.10 8.28 -4.43
C ALA A 398 1.48 8.63 -2.99
N GLY A 399 0.67 9.45 -2.31
CA GLY A 399 0.85 9.75 -0.89
C GLY A 399 0.94 8.51 -0.01
N VAL A 400 0.06 7.52 -0.21
CA VAL A 400 0.04 6.26 0.56
C VAL A 400 1.31 5.45 0.34
N GLY A 401 1.73 5.29 -0.92
CA GLY A 401 2.95 4.55 -1.26
C GLY A 401 4.21 5.25 -0.73
N ILE A 402 4.29 6.56 -0.89
CA ILE A 402 5.43 7.38 -0.44
C ILE A 402 5.53 7.38 1.09
N ASP A 403 4.42 7.50 1.82
CA ASP A 403 4.41 7.42 3.29
C ASP A 403 4.97 6.08 3.79
N ARG A 404 4.63 4.98 3.09
CA ARG A 404 5.20 3.66 3.42
C ARG A 404 6.69 3.62 3.13
N VAL A 405 7.14 4.10 1.96
CA VAL A 405 8.57 4.13 1.63
C VAL A 405 9.34 4.99 2.63
N GLU A 406 8.85 6.19 2.97
CA GLU A 406 9.44 7.08 3.97
C GLU A 406 9.58 6.36 5.32
N SER A 407 8.51 5.70 5.78
CA SER A 407 8.52 4.93 7.03
C SER A 407 9.59 3.84 7.03
N LEU A 408 9.77 3.14 5.90
CA LEU A 408 10.81 2.12 5.75
C LEU A 408 12.21 2.74 5.75
N LEU A 409 12.41 3.87 5.09
CA LEU A 409 13.69 4.59 5.08
C LEU A 409 14.06 5.09 6.48
N ALA A 410 13.11 5.67 7.19
CA ALA A 410 13.29 6.11 8.57
C ALA A 410 13.59 4.93 9.51
N ALA A 411 12.89 3.81 9.32
CA ALA A 411 13.15 2.59 10.08
C ALA A 411 14.52 1.97 9.74
N ALA A 412 15.03 2.11 8.52
CA ALA A 412 16.30 1.51 8.12
C ALA A 412 17.54 2.19 8.75
N LEU A 413 17.43 3.45 9.17
CA LEU A 413 18.54 4.19 9.79
C LEU A 413 19.08 3.43 11.02
N PRO A 414 20.39 3.15 11.11
CA PRO A 414 20.98 2.55 12.31
C PRO A 414 20.74 3.47 13.51
N ASP A 415 20.85 2.94 14.73
CA ASP A 415 20.64 3.67 15.99
C ASP A 415 21.72 4.74 16.30
N GLY A 416 22.20 5.44 15.25
CA GLY A 416 22.68 6.82 15.28
C GLY A 416 21.74 7.83 14.59
N GLY A 417 20.61 7.37 14.03
CA GLY A 417 19.60 8.18 13.34
C GLY A 417 18.14 7.85 13.73
N ARG A 418 17.89 6.70 14.36
CA ARG A 418 16.64 6.39 15.10
C ARG A 418 16.50 7.18 16.42
N THR A 419 17.32 8.20 16.60
CA THR A 419 17.63 8.81 17.89
C THR A 419 17.38 10.32 17.95
N SER A 420 16.32 10.80 17.28
CA SER A 420 15.86 12.19 17.47
C SER A 420 14.34 12.38 17.54
N ALA A 421 13.52 11.50 16.94
CA ALA A 421 12.05 11.54 17.15
C ALA A 421 11.55 10.51 18.18
N ALA A 422 12.23 9.36 18.27
CA ALA A 422 11.94 8.28 19.22
C ALA A 422 12.97 8.17 20.36
N ARG A 423 14.13 8.86 20.32
CA ARG A 423 14.95 9.02 21.54
C ARG A 423 14.23 9.94 22.50
N GLY A 424 13.72 9.28 23.52
CA GLY A 424 12.87 9.78 24.57
C GLY A 424 11.75 8.80 24.83
N LEU A 425 11.20 8.14 23.81
CA LEU A 425 10.04 7.29 23.99
C LEU A 425 10.41 5.94 24.61
N GLN A 426 10.17 5.79 25.91
CA GLN A 426 10.27 4.55 26.66
C GLN A 426 8.93 3.81 26.63
N VAL A 427 8.93 2.60 26.05
CA VAL A 427 7.78 1.68 26.09
C VAL A 427 7.97 0.68 27.22
N ARG A 428 7.00 0.58 28.12
CA ARG A 428 7.06 -0.35 29.28
C ARG A 428 5.67 -0.69 29.80
N GLY A 429 5.57 -1.67 30.71
CA GLY A 429 4.34 -1.89 31.48
C GLY A 429 3.98 -0.69 32.36
N MET A 430 2.68 -0.51 32.64
CA MET A 430 2.21 0.51 33.56
C MET A 430 2.64 0.18 34.99
N ARG A 431 3.05 1.19 35.76
CA ARG A 431 3.45 1.11 37.17
C ARG A 431 2.48 1.90 38.03
N ALA A 432 2.46 1.63 39.35
CA ALA A 432 1.60 2.37 40.30
C ALA A 432 1.82 3.90 40.26
N GLY A 433 3.06 4.34 40.00
CA GLY A 433 3.40 5.76 39.84
C GLY A 433 2.77 6.43 38.61
N ASP A 434 2.40 5.68 37.58
CA ASP A 434 1.85 6.22 36.33
C ASP A 434 0.36 6.52 36.43
N VAL A 435 -0.35 5.95 37.41
CA VAL A 435 -1.82 6.00 37.52
C VAL A 435 -2.36 7.43 37.47
N ARG A 436 -1.66 8.38 38.10
CA ARG A 436 -2.05 9.79 38.06
C ARG A 436 -1.86 10.40 36.67
N ALA A 437 -0.72 10.14 36.03
CA ALA A 437 -0.41 10.64 34.69
C ALA A 437 -1.35 10.03 33.64
N ALA A 438 -1.64 8.73 33.74
CA ALA A 438 -2.61 8.01 32.92
C ALA A 438 -4.02 8.60 33.03
N ALA A 439 -4.50 8.86 34.26
CA ALA A 439 -5.80 9.49 34.47
C ALA A 439 -5.87 10.90 33.87
N ALA A 440 -4.79 11.69 33.99
CA ALA A 440 -4.72 13.01 33.38
C ALA A 440 -4.69 12.94 31.85
N LEU A 441 -3.91 12.01 31.28
CA LEU A 441 -3.81 11.79 29.84
C LEU A 441 -5.16 11.36 29.24
N HIS A 442 -5.86 10.42 29.86
CA HIS A 442 -7.17 9.96 29.41
C HIS A 442 -8.17 11.13 29.27
N ARG A 443 -8.17 12.07 30.24
CA ARG A 443 -9.04 13.26 30.17
C ARG A 443 -8.69 14.19 29.02
N ARG A 444 -7.40 14.33 28.70
CA ARG A 444 -6.94 15.15 27.56
C ARG A 444 -7.28 14.49 26.23
N ALA A 445 -7.08 13.18 26.12
CA ALA A 445 -7.37 12.40 24.92
C ALA A 445 -8.87 12.29 24.64
N PHE A 446 -9.70 12.18 25.68
CA PHE A 446 -11.14 11.93 25.56
C PHE A 446 -11.99 12.92 26.39
N PRO A 447 -11.97 14.22 26.10
CA PRO A 447 -12.60 15.24 26.96
C PRO A 447 -14.13 15.08 27.07
N SER A 448 -14.77 14.54 26.03
CA SER A 448 -16.23 14.36 25.92
C SER A 448 -16.71 12.95 26.31
N PHE A 449 -15.82 12.06 26.74
CA PHE A 449 -16.16 10.68 27.05
C PHE A 449 -16.73 10.51 28.46
N PHE A 450 -17.57 9.48 28.65
CA PHE A 450 -18.28 9.27 29.92
C PHE A 450 -17.33 9.12 31.12
N LEU A 451 -16.28 8.30 30.99
CA LEU A 451 -15.31 8.08 32.07
C LEU A 451 -14.55 9.37 32.43
N SER A 452 -14.21 10.20 31.45
CA SER A 452 -13.60 11.52 31.67
C SER A 452 -14.51 12.47 32.43
N ALA A 453 -15.84 12.38 32.22
CA ALA A 453 -16.82 13.21 32.91
C ALA A 453 -16.97 12.85 34.41
N LEU A 454 -16.56 11.64 34.83
CA LEU A 454 -16.52 11.23 36.23
C LEU A 454 -15.32 11.80 37.01
N GLY A 455 -14.35 12.38 36.29
CA GLY A 455 -13.23 13.12 36.87
C GLY A 455 -12.00 12.27 37.16
N GLU A 456 -10.90 12.96 37.44
CA GLU A 456 -9.59 12.34 37.66
C GLU A 456 -9.55 11.33 38.82
N PRO A 457 -10.21 11.54 39.99
CA PRO A 457 -10.24 10.54 41.05
C PRO A 457 -10.81 9.19 40.60
N PHE A 458 -11.86 9.21 39.77
CA PHE A 458 -12.48 7.99 39.24
C PHE A 458 -11.53 7.28 38.27
N LEU A 459 -10.90 8.02 37.36
CA LEU A 459 -9.95 7.46 36.40
C LEU A 459 -8.70 6.87 37.08
N ARG A 460 -8.27 7.43 38.21
CA ARG A 460 -7.18 6.84 39.00
C ARG A 460 -7.57 5.46 39.55
N GLU A 461 -8.79 5.28 40.05
CA GLU A 461 -9.28 3.97 40.48
C GLU A 461 -9.43 3.00 39.30
N PHE A 462 -9.88 3.50 38.15
CA PHE A 462 -9.97 2.72 36.91
C PHE A 462 -8.60 2.16 36.50
N TYR A 463 -7.57 3.00 36.36
CA TYR A 463 -6.23 2.54 35.98
C TYR A 463 -5.55 1.71 37.07
N ARG A 464 -5.75 2.03 38.36
CA ARG A 464 -5.21 1.23 39.46
C ARG A 464 -5.75 -0.20 39.42
N GLY A 465 -7.04 -0.37 39.14
CA GLY A 465 -7.62 -1.70 39.10
C GLY A 465 -7.11 -2.59 37.96
N PHE A 466 -6.47 -2.05 36.91
CA PHE A 466 -5.71 -2.86 35.93
C PHE A 466 -4.35 -3.34 36.46
N LEU A 467 -3.76 -2.67 37.45
CA LEU A 467 -2.51 -3.15 38.08
C LEU A 467 -2.78 -4.27 39.09
N ASP A 468 -4.00 -4.32 39.62
CA ASP A 468 -4.40 -5.27 40.66
C ASP A 468 -5.06 -6.54 40.11
N ASP A 469 -5.06 -6.77 38.79
CA ASP A 469 -5.65 -7.95 38.15
C ASP A 469 -4.62 -8.67 37.27
N ASP A 470 -4.34 -9.94 37.58
CA ASP A 470 -3.32 -10.74 36.89
C ASP A 470 -3.63 -11.01 35.41
N THR A 471 -4.90 -10.87 35.02
CA THR A 471 -5.34 -11.03 33.63
C THR A 471 -5.19 -9.74 32.82
N ALA A 472 -4.84 -8.62 33.47
CA ALA A 472 -4.70 -7.33 32.81
C ALA A 472 -3.39 -7.24 32.02
N VAL A 473 -3.49 -6.65 30.83
CA VAL A 473 -2.38 -6.32 29.95
C VAL A 473 -2.30 -4.81 29.83
N THR A 474 -1.17 -4.23 30.22
CA THR A 474 -0.97 -2.77 30.22
C THR A 474 0.35 -2.40 29.57
N ALA A 475 0.37 -1.30 28.83
CA ALA A 475 1.59 -0.69 28.32
C ALA A 475 1.47 0.83 28.31
N VAL A 476 2.59 1.51 28.51
CA VAL A 476 2.73 2.96 28.46
C VAL A 476 3.89 3.34 27.56
N VAL A 477 3.78 4.52 26.95
CA VAL A 477 4.85 5.20 26.25
C VAL A 477 5.10 6.51 26.99
N ALA A 478 6.32 6.73 27.47
CA ALA A 478 6.75 7.95 28.14
C ALA A 478 7.92 8.59 27.41
N ASP A 479 8.12 9.90 27.47
CA ASP A 479 9.27 10.57 26.88
C ASP A 479 10.56 10.49 27.72
N ALA A 480 11.63 11.18 27.29
CA ALA A 480 12.93 11.14 27.94
C ALA A 480 12.89 11.67 29.38
N GLY A 481 11.96 12.59 29.65
CA GLY A 481 11.71 13.19 30.96
C GLY A 481 10.83 12.31 31.85
N GLY A 482 10.28 11.21 31.31
CA GLY A 482 9.34 10.34 31.99
C GLY A 482 7.88 10.78 31.88
N ASP A 483 7.59 11.79 31.06
CA ASP A 483 6.23 12.27 30.84
C ASP A 483 5.46 11.30 29.94
N LEU A 484 4.29 10.87 30.40
CA LEU A 484 3.51 9.83 29.76
C LEU A 484 2.78 10.39 28.51
N LEU A 485 3.20 9.94 27.33
CA LEU A 485 2.63 10.32 26.03
C LEU A 485 1.53 9.37 25.56
N GLY A 486 1.47 8.16 26.10
CA GLY A 486 0.49 7.17 25.68
C GLY A 486 0.29 6.06 26.69
N ILE A 487 -0.92 5.48 26.73
CA ILE A 487 -1.27 4.32 27.54
C ILE A 487 -2.25 3.41 26.82
N VAL A 488 -2.10 2.11 26.98
CA VAL A 488 -3.07 1.09 26.58
C VAL A 488 -3.31 0.10 27.71
N VAL A 489 -4.56 -0.26 27.91
CA VAL A 489 -5.00 -1.23 28.92
C VAL A 489 -6.04 -2.18 28.34
N GLY A 490 -5.99 -3.44 28.78
CA GLY A 490 -6.90 -4.50 28.37
C GLY A 490 -6.77 -5.71 29.28
N THR A 491 -7.40 -6.82 28.90
CA THR A 491 -7.38 -8.08 29.66
C THR A 491 -7.38 -9.29 28.74
N THR A 492 -6.69 -10.37 29.11
CA THR A 492 -6.77 -11.66 28.43
C THR A 492 -8.00 -12.49 28.85
N ALA A 493 -8.71 -12.08 29.91
CA ALA A 493 -9.87 -12.78 30.45
C ALA A 493 -11.07 -11.82 30.65
N PRO A 494 -11.71 -11.35 29.55
CA PRO A 494 -12.76 -10.33 29.60
C PRO A 494 -13.99 -10.76 30.43
N ALA A 495 -14.28 -12.08 30.47
CA ALA A 495 -15.37 -12.62 31.26
C ALA A 495 -15.23 -12.26 32.75
N GLY A 496 -16.17 -11.44 33.24
CA GLY A 496 -16.23 -11.00 34.63
C GLY A 496 -15.13 -10.02 35.05
N PHE A 497 -14.24 -9.57 34.15
CA PHE A 497 -13.15 -8.64 34.46
C PHE A 497 -13.66 -7.34 35.08
N PHE A 498 -14.57 -6.63 34.41
CA PHE A 498 -15.14 -5.39 34.95
C PHE A 498 -15.88 -5.60 36.27
N GLY A 499 -16.49 -6.78 36.49
CA GLY A 499 -17.10 -7.14 37.76
C GLY A 499 -16.09 -7.39 38.89
N ARG A 500 -14.89 -7.90 38.58
CA ARG A 500 -13.77 -8.03 39.54
C ARG A 500 -13.15 -6.65 39.82
N LEU A 501 -12.92 -5.86 38.77
CA LEU A 501 -12.41 -4.50 38.83
C LEU A 501 -13.26 -3.64 39.76
N LEU A 502 -14.58 -3.64 39.55
CA LEU A 502 -15.52 -2.90 40.37
C LEU A 502 -15.51 -3.40 41.81
N ARG A 503 -15.56 -4.72 42.06
CA ARG A 503 -15.56 -5.31 43.42
C ARG A 503 -14.31 -4.98 44.23
N ARG A 504 -13.12 -5.07 43.63
CA ARG A 504 -11.84 -4.83 44.30
C ARG A 504 -11.63 -3.36 44.65
N GLN A 505 -12.16 -2.45 43.85
CA GLN A 505 -12.02 -1.00 44.03
C GLN A 505 -13.34 -0.31 44.47
N LEU A 506 -14.31 -1.07 45.03
CA LEU A 506 -15.66 -0.60 45.37
C LEU A 506 -15.65 0.68 46.21
N VAL A 507 -14.83 0.71 47.27
CA VAL A 507 -14.74 1.84 48.19
C VAL A 507 -14.13 3.06 47.50
N GLY A 508 -13.06 2.85 46.70
CA GLY A 508 -12.42 3.91 45.92
C GLY A 508 -13.38 4.52 44.88
N PHE A 509 -14.06 3.67 44.11
CA PHE A 509 -15.07 4.09 43.14
C PHE A 509 -16.26 4.77 43.82
N ALA A 510 -16.72 4.29 44.97
CA ALA A 510 -17.82 4.92 45.70
C ALA A 510 -17.47 6.33 46.17
N ILE A 511 -16.27 6.55 46.73
CA ILE A 511 -15.80 7.87 47.16
C ILE A 511 -15.57 8.81 45.96
N ALA A 512 -14.93 8.30 44.90
CA ALA A 512 -14.68 9.08 43.68
C ALA A 512 -15.98 9.48 42.98
N SER A 513 -16.94 8.56 42.89
CA SER A 513 -18.25 8.79 42.31
C SER A 513 -19.16 9.63 43.19
N ALA A 514 -19.06 9.58 44.53
CA ALA A 514 -19.83 10.45 45.42
C ALA A 514 -19.51 11.94 45.21
N ARG A 515 -18.23 12.26 44.99
CA ARG A 515 -17.81 13.64 44.65
C ARG A 515 -18.26 14.08 43.25
N ALA A 516 -18.30 13.17 42.28
CA ALA A 516 -18.82 13.44 40.94
C ALA A 516 -20.36 13.59 40.94
N ALA A 517 -21.05 12.76 41.72
CA ALA A 517 -22.49 12.76 41.93
C ALA A 517 -23.01 14.09 42.49
N LEU A 518 -22.28 14.67 43.44
CA LEU A 518 -22.59 15.99 44.02
C LEU A 518 -22.51 17.14 43.00
N ARG A 519 -21.72 16.99 41.93
CA ARG A 519 -21.55 18.02 40.89
C ARG A 519 -22.48 17.83 39.69
N ARG A 520 -22.85 16.59 39.37
CA ARG A 520 -23.75 16.22 38.26
C ARG A 520 -24.59 14.97 38.62
N PRO A 521 -25.81 15.14 39.16
CA PRO A 521 -26.65 14.02 39.61
C PRO A 521 -26.99 13.01 38.50
N SER A 522 -27.10 13.47 37.26
CA SER A 522 -27.38 12.61 36.09
C SER A 522 -26.27 11.60 35.77
N SER A 523 -25.03 11.85 36.20
CA SER A 523 -23.90 10.91 36.03
C SER A 523 -24.03 9.66 36.89
N VAL A 524 -24.77 9.72 38.01
CA VAL A 524 -25.00 8.58 38.93
C VAL A 524 -25.82 7.49 38.27
N VAL A 525 -26.85 7.86 37.50
CA VAL A 525 -27.69 6.93 36.76
C VAL A 525 -26.89 6.19 35.69
N ARG A 526 -25.99 6.89 34.98
CA ARG A 526 -25.07 6.28 34.00
C ARG A 526 -24.02 5.40 34.67
N LEU A 527 -23.53 5.78 35.85
CA LEU A 527 -22.55 4.99 36.60
C LEU A 527 -23.16 3.65 37.07
N VAL A 528 -24.35 3.70 37.69
CA VAL A 528 -25.07 2.50 38.13
C VAL A 528 -25.43 1.62 36.92
N ARG A 529 -25.77 2.21 35.77
CA ARG A 529 -26.00 1.48 34.50
C ARG A 529 -24.73 0.85 33.91
N GLY A 530 -23.59 1.55 33.95
CA GLY A 530 -22.29 1.02 33.51
C GLY A 530 -21.73 -0.07 34.45
N VAL A 531 -22.08 -0.03 35.73
CA VAL A 531 -21.79 -1.09 36.71
C VAL A 531 -22.71 -2.31 36.52
N LEU A 532 -23.95 -2.09 36.09
CA LEU A 532 -24.90 -3.13 35.69
C LEU A 532 -24.66 -3.65 34.26
N TYR A 533 -23.72 -3.06 33.52
CA TYR A 533 -23.27 -3.55 32.22
C TYR A 533 -22.52 -4.87 32.43
N ARG A 534 -23.26 -5.98 32.37
CA ARG A 534 -22.71 -7.29 32.05
C ARG A 534 -22.29 -7.18 30.59
N GLY A 535 -20.98 -7.10 30.34
CA GLY A 535 -20.42 -7.01 29.00
C GLY A 535 -21.21 -7.89 28.04
N GLU A 536 -21.91 -7.26 27.09
CA GLU A 536 -22.60 -8.00 26.04
C GLU A 536 -21.52 -8.85 25.34
N GLU A 537 -21.78 -10.16 25.31
CA GLU A 537 -20.95 -11.16 24.65
C GLU A 537 -20.62 -10.71 23.23
N SER A 538 -19.34 -10.66 22.85
CA SER A 538 -18.91 -10.80 21.45
C SER A 538 -17.41 -10.62 21.27
N GLY A 539 -16.67 -11.73 21.43
CA GLY A 539 -15.29 -11.85 20.98
C GLY A 539 -14.54 -12.94 21.73
N GLU A 540 -14.12 -14.00 21.04
CA GLU A 540 -13.12 -14.91 21.59
C GLU A 540 -11.77 -14.18 21.71
N GLY A 541 -11.05 -14.40 22.80
CA GLY A 541 -9.70 -13.86 23.03
C GLY A 541 -9.62 -12.62 23.94
N ALA A 542 -8.48 -11.93 23.90
CA ALA A 542 -8.17 -10.77 24.74
C ALA A 542 -8.97 -9.52 24.34
N LEU A 543 -9.35 -8.70 25.32
CA LEU A 543 -10.06 -7.45 25.11
C LEU A 543 -9.12 -6.25 25.31
N LEU A 544 -8.92 -5.45 24.26
CA LEU A 544 -8.31 -4.12 24.40
C LEU A 544 -9.39 -3.14 24.87
N SER A 545 -9.26 -2.64 26.09
CA SER A 545 -10.31 -1.85 26.76
C SER A 545 -10.18 -0.35 26.50
N SER A 546 -8.96 0.18 26.51
CA SER A 546 -8.73 1.62 26.26
C SER A 546 -7.30 1.86 25.79
N ILE A 547 -7.16 2.69 24.77
CA ILE A 547 -5.88 3.23 24.29
C ILE A 547 -5.98 4.75 24.24
N CYS A 548 -5.02 5.44 24.83
CA CYS A 548 -4.93 6.90 24.86
C CYS A 548 -3.56 7.32 24.30
N VAL A 549 -3.56 8.31 23.43
CA VAL A 549 -2.34 9.00 22.97
C VAL A 549 -2.53 10.48 23.27
N ASP A 550 -1.47 11.14 23.74
CA ASP A 550 -1.51 12.58 23.99
C ASP A 550 -1.81 13.28 22.67
N PRO A 551 -2.81 14.19 22.59
CA PRO A 551 -3.11 14.94 21.38
C PRO A 551 -1.87 15.63 20.78
N ALA A 552 -0.95 16.12 21.62
CA ALA A 552 0.29 16.75 21.16
C ALA A 552 1.34 15.75 20.65
N ALA A 553 1.12 14.45 20.85
CA ALA A 553 1.98 13.37 20.40
C ALA A 553 1.36 12.49 19.30
N GLN A 554 0.19 12.88 18.77
CA GLN A 554 -0.40 12.22 17.59
C GLN A 554 0.52 12.34 16.37
N GLY A 555 0.51 11.34 15.49
CA GLY A 555 1.42 11.26 14.35
C GLY A 555 2.87 10.84 14.68
N ARG A 556 3.27 10.76 15.96
CA ARG A 556 4.62 10.36 16.38
C ARG A 556 4.81 8.84 16.55
N GLY A 557 3.90 8.02 16.04
CA GLY A 557 3.94 6.56 16.16
C GLY A 557 3.60 5.98 17.54
N VAL A 558 3.25 6.81 18.54
CA VAL A 558 2.94 6.37 19.92
C VAL A 558 1.83 5.31 19.96
N GLY A 559 0.75 5.51 19.19
CA GLY A 559 -0.35 4.54 19.13
C GLY A 559 0.07 3.18 18.60
N GLY A 560 0.93 3.15 17.58
CA GLY A 560 1.46 1.91 17.00
C GLY A 560 2.35 1.15 17.99
N LEU A 561 3.21 1.87 18.72
CA LEU A 561 4.06 1.29 19.78
C LEU A 561 3.22 0.66 20.90
N LEU A 562 2.16 1.35 21.34
CA LEU A 562 1.23 0.84 22.34
C LEU A 562 0.52 -0.43 21.85
N LEU A 563 -0.03 -0.40 20.63
CA LEU A 563 -0.73 -1.55 20.05
C LEU A 563 0.21 -2.75 19.92
N GLY A 564 1.40 -2.57 19.35
CA GLY A 564 2.39 -3.63 19.19
C GLY A 564 2.72 -4.28 20.54
N ARG A 565 3.12 -3.47 21.52
CA ARG A 565 3.48 -3.97 22.86
C ARG A 565 2.32 -4.68 23.55
N TRP A 566 1.11 -4.16 23.43
CA TRP A 566 -0.08 -4.79 24.02
C TRP A 566 -0.41 -6.12 23.37
N THR A 567 -0.32 -6.22 22.04
CA THR A 567 -0.57 -7.48 21.32
C THR A 567 0.48 -8.55 21.62
N GLU A 568 1.76 -8.16 21.74
CA GLU A 568 2.85 -9.07 22.14
C GLU A 568 2.62 -9.63 23.55
N GLU A 569 2.25 -8.77 24.50
CA GLU A 569 2.01 -9.17 25.88
C GLU A 569 0.71 -9.98 26.04
N ALA A 570 -0.31 -9.73 25.22
CA ALA A 570 -1.51 -10.56 25.19
C ALA A 570 -1.21 -11.96 24.63
N SER A 571 -0.44 -12.04 23.54
CA SER A 571 -0.02 -13.32 22.94
C SER A 571 0.87 -14.13 23.88
N SER A 572 1.86 -13.50 24.53
CA SER A 572 2.75 -14.19 25.49
C SER A 572 2.01 -14.77 26.70
N ARG A 573 0.81 -14.27 26.99
CA ARG A 573 -0.11 -14.77 28.03
C ARG A 573 -1.15 -15.77 27.50
N GLY A 574 -0.97 -16.29 26.29
CA GLY A 574 -1.77 -17.37 25.71
C GLY A 574 -3.04 -16.92 24.98
N ALA A 575 -3.22 -15.62 24.70
CA ALA A 575 -4.34 -15.17 23.88
C ALA A 575 -4.06 -15.41 22.40
N THR A 576 -4.94 -16.15 21.71
CA THR A 576 -4.85 -16.46 20.28
C THR A 576 -5.57 -15.45 19.38
N ALA A 577 -6.39 -14.59 19.99
CA ALA A 577 -7.09 -13.51 19.31
C ALA A 577 -7.24 -12.33 20.27
N ALA A 578 -7.47 -11.15 19.71
CA ALA A 578 -7.88 -9.96 20.45
C ALA A 578 -9.02 -9.24 19.76
N HIS A 579 -9.87 -8.57 20.54
CA HIS A 579 -10.96 -7.74 20.04
C HIS A 579 -11.03 -6.38 20.76
N LEU A 580 -11.65 -5.40 20.10
CA LEU A 580 -11.93 -4.07 20.65
C LEU A 580 -13.19 -3.49 20.01
N SER A 581 -13.78 -2.49 20.68
CA SER A 581 -14.90 -1.73 20.14
C SER A 581 -14.63 -0.23 20.17
N THR A 582 -15.02 0.48 19.12
CA THR A 582 -14.82 1.93 18.96
C THR A 582 -15.99 2.56 18.21
N ASP A 583 -16.19 3.89 18.31
CA ASP A 583 -17.27 4.56 17.57
C ASP A 583 -17.11 4.36 16.05
N ALA A 584 -18.21 4.03 15.36
CA ALA A 584 -18.25 3.91 13.91
C ALA A 584 -18.35 5.30 13.24
N ASP A 585 -19.14 6.20 13.84
CA ASP A 585 -19.41 7.51 13.29
C ASP A 585 -18.44 8.57 13.81
N ARG A 586 -18.05 9.52 12.94
CA ARG A 586 -17.15 10.64 13.27
C ARG A 586 -15.81 10.20 13.89
N ASN A 587 -15.33 9.02 13.51
CA ASN A 587 -14.12 8.42 14.06
C ASN A 587 -13.23 7.78 12.97
N ALA A 588 -13.24 8.35 11.76
CA ALA A 588 -12.62 7.78 10.56
C ALA A 588 -11.10 7.54 10.72
N GLU A 589 -10.39 8.45 11.39
CA GLU A 589 -8.95 8.33 11.64
C GLU A 589 -8.61 7.15 12.54
N VAL A 590 -9.37 6.94 13.62
CA VAL A 590 -9.18 5.81 14.54
C VAL A 590 -9.56 4.49 13.88
N ASN A 591 -10.65 4.47 13.11
CA ASN A 591 -11.05 3.31 12.33
C ASN A 591 -9.99 2.92 11.28
N ARG A 592 -9.35 3.92 10.63
CA ARG A 592 -8.22 3.71 9.72
C ARG A 592 -6.98 3.22 10.46
N PHE A 593 -6.69 3.78 11.63
CA PHE A 593 -5.57 3.39 12.48
C PHE A 593 -5.62 1.91 12.88
N TYR A 594 -6.78 1.40 13.31
CA TYR A 594 -6.89 -0.03 13.66
C TYR A 594 -6.71 -0.92 12.42
N ARG A 595 -7.32 -0.57 11.28
CA ARG A 595 -7.18 -1.33 10.02
C ARG A 595 -5.73 -1.36 9.54
N SER A 596 -5.00 -0.24 9.63
CA SER A 596 -3.58 -0.18 9.25
C SER A 596 -2.66 -0.99 10.17
N HIS A 597 -3.12 -1.36 11.36
CA HIS A 597 -2.39 -2.20 12.32
C HIS A 597 -2.94 -3.65 12.38
N GLY A 598 -3.57 -4.12 11.31
CA GLY A 598 -3.99 -5.51 11.15
C GLY A 598 -5.22 -5.91 11.96
N TRP A 599 -6.07 -4.96 12.35
CA TRP A 599 -7.37 -5.24 12.97
C TRP A 599 -8.47 -5.24 11.91
N GLU A 600 -9.23 -6.33 11.87
CA GLU A 600 -10.32 -6.56 10.93
C GLU A 600 -11.65 -6.15 11.55
N LEU A 601 -12.49 -5.42 10.80
CA LEU A 601 -13.85 -5.11 11.24
C LEU A 601 -14.70 -6.39 11.17
N ARG A 602 -15.22 -6.85 12.31
CA ARG A 602 -16.03 -8.07 12.39
C ARG A 602 -17.52 -7.80 12.21
N HIS A 603 -18.05 -6.82 12.94
CA HIS A 603 -19.44 -6.40 12.82
C HIS A 603 -19.63 -5.00 13.42
N GLU A 604 -20.76 -4.39 13.12
CA GLU A 604 -21.21 -3.14 13.72
C GLU A 604 -22.42 -3.41 14.62
N HIS A 605 -22.52 -2.74 15.76
CA HIS A 605 -23.71 -2.78 16.60
C HIS A 605 -24.07 -1.38 17.09
N THR A 606 -25.34 -1.17 17.42
CA THR A 606 -25.79 0.10 18.00
C THR A 606 -26.00 -0.10 19.49
N THR A 607 -25.31 0.71 20.29
CA THR A 607 -25.49 0.74 21.75
C THR A 607 -26.91 1.17 22.11
N ARG A 608 -27.35 0.88 23.34
CA ARG A 608 -28.67 1.31 23.83
C ARG A 608 -28.84 2.84 23.88
N GLU A 609 -27.73 3.58 23.84
CA GLU A 609 -27.68 5.03 23.70
C GLU A 609 -27.73 5.54 22.25
N GLY A 610 -27.93 4.66 21.26
CA GLY A 610 -28.05 5.01 19.85
C GLY A 610 -26.73 5.31 19.15
N ARG A 611 -25.57 5.00 19.77
CA ARG A 611 -24.26 5.14 19.12
C ARG A 611 -23.94 3.90 18.30
N ARG A 612 -23.57 4.07 17.04
CA ARG A 612 -23.05 3.00 16.19
C ARG A 612 -21.58 2.72 16.54
N MET A 613 -21.26 1.46 16.80
CA MET A 613 -19.96 0.99 17.25
C MET A 613 -19.41 -0.05 16.28
N ASN A 614 -18.14 0.09 15.93
CA ASN A 614 -17.37 -0.90 15.18
C ASN A 614 -16.72 -1.88 16.15
N VAL A 615 -16.84 -3.18 15.89
CA VAL A 615 -16.12 -4.23 16.63
C VAL A 615 -15.01 -4.77 15.74
N TYR A 616 -13.77 -4.60 16.18
CA TYR A 616 -12.58 -5.07 15.51
C TYR A 616 -12.03 -6.32 16.17
N GLN A 617 -11.45 -7.21 15.39
CA GLN A 617 -10.73 -8.40 15.87
C GLN A 617 -9.38 -8.54 15.16
N ARG A 618 -8.40 -9.09 15.85
CA ARG A 618 -7.08 -9.40 15.32
C ARG A 618 -6.66 -10.78 15.79
N SER A 619 -6.18 -11.61 14.86
CA SER A 619 -5.53 -12.87 15.21
C SER A 619 -4.16 -12.58 15.84
N LEU A 620 -3.86 -13.22 16.97
CA LEU A 620 -2.57 -13.15 17.63
C LEU A 620 -1.84 -14.46 17.32
N GLY A 621 -0.85 -14.39 16.42
CA GLY A 621 -0.06 -15.57 16.05
C GLY A 621 0.61 -16.19 17.28
N ALA A 622 0.61 -17.53 17.32
CA ALA A 622 1.37 -18.31 18.30
C ALA A 622 2.87 -18.26 18.03
#